data_AF-E7GGI6-F1
#
_entry.id   AF-E7GGI6-F1
#
_cell.length_a   1.000
_cell.length_b   1.000
_cell.length_c   1.000
_cell.angle_alpha   90.00
_cell.angle_beta   90.00
_cell.angle_gamma   90.00
#
_symmetry.space_group_name_H-M   'P 1'
#
loop_
_entity.id
_entity.type
_entity.pdbx_description
1 polymer ?
#
loop_
_entity_poly.entity_id
_entity_poly.type
_entity_poly.pdbx_seq_one_letter_code
_entity_poly.pdbx_strand_id
1 'polypeptide(L)'
;MKKQFLNKCVIAIITAIILTMPSTIVMAGQPNTGINGGQFTDWNTLTWTANDGTETTFGRGPKFSDIHPDVTDPEYFLKGYYQQEGGYWDSPYHREASTYNEPLANELKAFVHSFDWLNSDELTRANMVHDRISNGYHGNTYEHSAEAFTVLMTGKGICGDFSEEFQYLAKFVGLECEVYTPSYLHQACLVKINGQWFATDPTSTLPFLSNAKTYPVDYETEKNRYDKELDAKWDAYFKENPGSMTEKIFRADQQLASGEITREQYDAMWDSGELY
;
A
#
# COMPACT_ATOMS: atom_id res chain seq x y z
N MET A 1 -1.28 -70.00 -5.22
CA MET A 1 -1.69 -68.77 -4.50
C MET A 1 -0.62 -67.71 -4.76
N LYS A 2 -0.80 -66.81 -5.74
CA LYS A 2 -1.23 -65.39 -5.58
C LYS A 2 -0.45 -64.68 -4.46
N LYS A 3 0.63 -63.95 -4.77
CA LYS A 3 0.74 -62.51 -5.14
C LYS A 3 1.69 -61.81 -4.13
N GLN A 4 2.99 -61.81 -4.42
CA GLN A 4 3.88 -60.72 -4.03
C GLN A 4 3.87 -59.73 -5.19
N PHE A 5 3.29 -58.55 -4.99
CA PHE A 5 3.33 -57.46 -5.98
C PHE A 5 4.53 -56.56 -5.67
N LEU A 6 5.54 -56.73 -6.51
CA LEU A 6 6.57 -55.75 -6.81
C LEU A 6 5.91 -54.64 -7.67
N ASN A 7 6.01 -53.38 -7.28
CA ASN A 7 5.84 -52.22 -8.17
C ASN A 7 6.56 -51.03 -7.53
N LYS A 8 7.76 -50.66 -8.00
CA LYS A 8 7.97 -49.65 -9.05
C LYS A 8 7.22 -48.35 -8.76
N CYS A 9 7.72 -47.53 -7.83
CA CYS A 9 7.45 -46.09 -7.85
C CYS A 9 8.39 -45.46 -8.87
N VAL A 10 7.85 -45.31 -10.07
CA VAL A 10 8.42 -44.53 -11.17
C VAL A 10 8.48 -43.07 -10.74
N ILE A 11 9.68 -42.48 -10.88
CA ILE A 11 9.92 -41.04 -10.85
C ILE A 11 9.11 -40.43 -12.00
N ALA A 12 7.98 -39.81 -11.68
CA ALA A 12 7.25 -38.97 -12.62
C ALA A 12 7.83 -37.55 -12.50
N ILE A 13 8.70 -37.20 -13.44
CA ILE A 13 9.05 -35.81 -13.73
C ILE A 13 7.77 -35.18 -14.30
N ILE A 14 7.03 -34.44 -13.47
CA ILE A 14 5.97 -33.56 -13.95
C ILE A 14 6.69 -32.33 -14.48
N THR A 15 6.87 -32.28 -15.79
CA THR A 15 7.19 -31.07 -16.53
C THR A 15 6.03 -30.10 -16.31
N ALA A 16 6.17 -29.17 -15.36
CA ALA A 16 5.25 -28.07 -15.20
C ALA A 16 5.37 -27.19 -16.46
N ILE A 17 4.43 -27.37 -17.39
CA ILE A 17 4.17 -26.40 -18.45
C ILE A 17 3.65 -25.17 -17.73
N ILE A 18 4.53 -24.18 -17.53
CA ILE A 18 4.15 -22.82 -17.16
C ILE A 18 3.34 -22.29 -18.36
N LEU A 19 2.03 -22.47 -18.30
CA LEU A 19 1.10 -21.69 -19.12
C LEU A 19 1.22 -20.26 -18.60
N THR A 20 2.01 -19.43 -19.29
CA THR A 20 1.91 -17.98 -19.19
C THR A 20 0.54 -17.59 -19.72
N MET A 21 -0.48 -17.69 -18.88
CA MET A 21 -1.76 -17.07 -19.18
C MET A 21 -1.51 -15.57 -19.15
N PRO A 22 -1.89 -14.80 -20.19
CA PRO A 22 -1.97 -13.36 -20.02
C PRO A 22 -2.91 -13.12 -18.84
N SER A 23 -2.44 -12.41 -17.82
CA SER A 23 -3.21 -12.06 -16.63
C SER A 23 -4.49 -11.36 -17.08
N THR A 24 -5.58 -12.10 -17.25
CA THR A 24 -6.89 -11.54 -17.51
C THR A 24 -7.32 -10.89 -16.21
N ILE A 25 -7.24 -9.56 -16.14
CA ILE A 25 -7.82 -8.78 -15.04
C ILE A 25 -9.27 -9.23 -14.91
N VAL A 26 -9.62 -9.90 -13.82
CA VAL A 26 -11.00 -10.31 -13.54
C VAL A 26 -11.76 -9.04 -13.19
N MET A 27 -12.41 -8.46 -14.19
CA MET A 27 -13.17 -7.21 -14.09
C MET A 27 -14.59 -7.49 -13.62
N ALA A 28 -14.89 -7.17 -12.35
CA ALA A 28 -16.23 -7.25 -11.80
C ALA A 28 -16.92 -5.87 -11.71
N GLY A 29 -17.97 -5.73 -12.52
CA GLY A 29 -19.19 -4.90 -12.39
C GLY A 29 -19.22 -3.60 -11.56
N GLN A 30 -19.53 -2.50 -12.25
CA GLN A 30 -19.95 -1.19 -11.72
C GLN A 30 -21.23 -1.26 -10.85
N PRO A 31 -21.28 -0.50 -9.75
CA PRO A 31 -22.29 0.56 -9.58
C PRO A 31 -21.68 1.96 -9.39
N ASN A 32 -22.43 2.94 -9.88
CA ASN A 32 -22.06 4.31 -10.27
C ASN A 32 -22.58 5.36 -9.26
N THR A 33 -21.73 6.32 -8.84
CA THR A 33 -22.13 7.47 -7.99
C THR A 33 -21.28 8.75 -8.10
N GLY A 34 -20.18 8.79 -8.88
CA GLY A 34 -19.28 9.97 -8.89
C GLY A 34 -18.54 10.21 -7.56
N ILE A 35 -18.39 9.16 -6.74
CA ILE A 35 -17.56 9.16 -5.54
C ILE A 35 -16.10 9.44 -5.94
N ASN A 36 -15.40 10.25 -5.14
CA ASN A 36 -14.00 10.65 -5.38
C ASN A 36 -13.76 11.42 -6.69
N GLY A 37 -14.77 12.16 -7.16
CA GLY A 37 -14.62 13.14 -8.24
C GLY A 37 -14.86 12.61 -9.66
N GLY A 38 -15.25 11.35 -9.83
CA GLY A 38 -15.51 10.77 -11.15
C GLY A 38 -15.61 9.25 -11.16
N GLN A 39 -15.33 8.66 -12.32
CA GLN A 39 -15.36 7.21 -12.54
C GLN A 39 -14.45 6.76 -13.69
N PHE A 40 -13.91 5.54 -13.60
CA PHE A 40 -13.29 4.88 -14.74
C PHE A 40 -14.33 4.43 -15.76
N THR A 41 -14.16 4.86 -17.01
CA THR A 41 -14.94 4.45 -18.17
C THR A 41 -14.22 3.42 -19.03
N ASP A 42 -12.88 3.38 -18.97
CA ASP A 42 -12.06 2.28 -19.49
C ASP A 42 -10.97 1.91 -18.49
N TRP A 43 -11.08 0.71 -17.95
CA TRP A 43 -10.15 0.16 -16.96
C TRP A 43 -8.84 -0.31 -17.59
N ASN A 44 -8.83 -0.69 -18.87
CA ASN A 44 -7.63 -1.16 -19.54
C ASN A 44 -6.66 -0.02 -19.84
N THR A 45 -7.18 1.16 -20.19
CA THR A 45 -6.38 2.35 -20.50
C THR A 45 -6.36 3.36 -19.37
N LEU A 46 -7.03 3.08 -18.25
CA LEU A 46 -7.25 4.02 -17.14
C LEU A 46 -7.87 5.34 -17.66
N THR A 47 -8.95 5.23 -18.42
CA THR A 47 -9.75 6.40 -18.81
C THR A 47 -10.72 6.74 -17.68
N TRP A 48 -10.60 7.96 -17.17
CA TRP A 48 -11.40 8.53 -16.10
C TRP A 48 -12.27 9.65 -16.64
N THR A 49 -13.56 9.60 -16.32
CA THR A 49 -14.52 10.69 -16.55
C THR A 49 -14.82 11.36 -15.23
N ALA A 50 -14.37 12.60 -15.08
CA ALA A 50 -14.64 13.43 -13.92
C ALA A 50 -16.14 13.80 -13.84
N ASN A 51 -16.58 14.24 -12.65
CA ASN A 51 -17.98 14.60 -12.40
C ASN A 51 -18.49 15.78 -13.25
N ASP A 52 -17.59 16.63 -13.74
CA ASP A 52 -17.92 17.71 -14.67
C ASP A 52 -17.99 17.25 -16.14
N GLY A 53 -17.75 15.96 -16.40
CA GLY A 53 -17.73 15.34 -17.73
C GLY A 53 -16.36 15.36 -18.42
N THR A 54 -15.32 15.90 -17.79
CA THR A 54 -13.96 15.91 -18.36
C THR A 54 -13.41 14.48 -18.42
N GLU A 55 -12.95 14.05 -19.60
CA GLU A 55 -12.32 12.75 -19.79
C GLU A 55 -10.80 12.87 -19.83
N THR A 56 -10.11 11.96 -19.14
CA THR A 56 -8.63 11.87 -19.13
C THR A 56 -8.22 10.41 -19.22
N THR A 57 -7.31 10.09 -20.14
CA THR A 57 -6.73 8.74 -20.28
C THR A 57 -5.30 8.76 -19.77
N PHE A 58 -5.03 8.01 -18.69
CA PHE A 58 -3.71 7.98 -18.06
C PHE A 58 -2.78 6.95 -18.70
N GLY A 59 -3.30 5.84 -19.23
CA GLY A 59 -2.49 4.75 -19.78
C GLY A 59 -1.94 3.79 -18.70
N ARG A 60 -1.38 2.67 -19.15
CA ARG A 60 -0.99 1.52 -18.30
C ARG A 60 0.41 1.63 -17.67
N GLY A 61 1.20 2.61 -18.13
CA GLY A 61 2.62 2.72 -17.84
C GLY A 61 3.49 1.86 -18.76
N PRO A 62 4.80 2.13 -18.84
CA PRO A 62 5.73 1.31 -19.59
C PRO A 62 5.96 -0.06 -18.93
N LYS A 63 6.43 -1.03 -19.71
CA LYS A 63 7.02 -2.24 -19.13
C LYS A 63 8.32 -1.88 -18.44
N PHE A 64 8.61 -2.53 -17.32
CA PHE A 64 9.83 -2.24 -16.57
C PHE A 64 11.10 -2.47 -17.40
N SER A 65 11.18 -3.57 -18.15
CA SER A 65 12.31 -3.91 -19.02
C SER A 65 12.56 -2.90 -20.15
N ASP A 66 11.52 -2.18 -20.58
CA ASP A 66 11.66 -1.18 -21.65
C ASP A 66 12.38 0.08 -21.16
N ILE A 67 12.26 0.40 -19.86
CA ILE A 67 12.90 1.55 -19.21
C ILE A 67 14.17 1.18 -18.44
N HIS A 68 14.29 -0.08 -18.00
CA HIS A 68 15.43 -0.61 -17.24
C HIS A 68 15.92 -1.96 -17.82
N PRO A 69 16.46 -1.96 -19.07
CA PRO A 69 16.91 -3.18 -19.73
C PRO A 69 18.12 -3.84 -19.06
N ASP A 70 18.81 -3.12 -18.18
CA ASP A 70 19.96 -3.59 -17.39
C ASP A 70 19.54 -4.46 -16.19
N VAL A 71 18.28 -4.39 -15.76
CA VAL A 71 17.75 -5.18 -14.64
C VAL A 71 17.10 -6.45 -15.17
N THR A 72 17.76 -7.58 -14.96
CA THR A 72 17.27 -8.90 -15.40
C THR A 72 16.96 -9.85 -14.24
N ASP A 73 17.26 -9.45 -13.00
CA ASP A 73 17.03 -10.24 -11.80
C ASP A 73 15.68 -9.88 -11.17
N PRO A 74 14.70 -10.80 -11.10
CA PRO A 74 13.41 -10.52 -10.49
C PRO A 74 13.50 -10.23 -8.98
N GLU A 75 14.63 -10.50 -8.33
CA GLU A 75 14.87 -10.16 -6.93
C GLU A 75 15.65 -8.84 -6.76
N TYR A 76 15.89 -8.07 -7.84
CA TYR A 76 16.78 -6.89 -7.81
C TYR A 76 16.44 -5.90 -6.68
N PHE A 77 15.20 -5.40 -6.64
CA PHE A 77 14.76 -4.47 -5.59
C PHE A 77 14.69 -5.11 -4.22
N LEU A 78 14.27 -6.38 -4.17
CA LEU A 78 14.20 -7.15 -2.93
C LEU A 78 15.59 -7.27 -2.26
N LYS A 79 16.62 -7.59 -3.04
CA LYS A 79 18.03 -7.65 -2.58
C LYS A 79 18.56 -6.29 -2.16
N GLY A 80 18.25 -5.24 -2.93
CA GLY A 80 18.66 -3.86 -2.60
C GLY A 80 18.15 -3.41 -1.23
N TYR A 81 16.88 -3.73 -0.92
CA TYR A 81 16.26 -3.41 0.35
C TYR A 81 17.00 -4.05 1.55
N TYR A 82 17.33 -5.35 1.45
CA TYR A 82 18.08 -6.04 2.50
C TYR A 82 19.48 -5.47 2.74
N GLN A 83 20.14 -5.03 1.65
CA GLN A 83 21.53 -4.56 1.71
C GLN A 83 21.64 -3.13 2.24
N GLN A 84 20.64 -2.26 2.00
CA GLN A 84 20.65 -0.87 2.46
C GLN A 84 20.18 -0.67 3.90
N GLU A 85 19.18 -1.43 4.36
CA GLU A 85 18.57 -1.20 5.68
C GLU A 85 19.03 -2.17 6.78
N GLY A 86 20.02 -3.02 6.51
CA GLY A 86 20.44 -4.06 7.46
C GLY A 86 19.31 -5.03 7.85
N GLY A 87 18.23 -5.09 7.05
CA GLY A 87 17.01 -5.85 7.32
C GLY A 87 16.01 -5.17 8.26
N TYR A 88 16.15 -3.88 8.55
CA TYR A 88 15.15 -3.11 9.30
C TYR A 88 13.99 -2.69 8.38
N TRP A 89 12.78 -2.58 8.92
CA TRP A 89 11.62 -2.04 8.22
C TRP A 89 11.16 -0.83 9.00
N ASP A 90 11.22 0.36 8.39
CA ASP A 90 10.69 1.57 9.02
C ASP A 90 9.15 1.49 8.97
N SER A 91 8.56 1.11 10.10
CA SER A 91 7.11 1.13 10.27
C SER A 91 6.78 1.74 11.63
N PRO A 92 5.91 2.76 11.68
CA PRO A 92 5.38 3.29 12.93
C PRO A 92 4.49 2.28 13.70
N TYR A 93 4.09 1.17 13.08
CA TYR A 93 3.23 0.13 13.68
C TYR A 93 4.01 -1.15 14.06
N HIS A 94 5.16 -1.41 13.44
CA HIS A 94 6.03 -2.53 13.83
C HIS A 94 6.89 -2.14 15.04
N ARG A 95 6.35 -2.45 16.23
CA ARG A 95 6.93 -2.04 17.53
C ARG A 95 8.23 -2.73 17.93
N GLU A 96 8.68 -3.71 17.18
CA GLU A 96 10.00 -4.31 17.31
C GLU A 96 10.51 -4.53 15.90
N ALA A 97 11.76 -4.13 15.64
CA ALA A 97 12.48 -4.40 14.40
C ALA A 97 12.06 -5.76 13.87
N SER A 98 11.28 -5.79 12.80
CA SER A 98 10.79 -7.01 12.23
C SER A 98 11.97 -7.71 11.58
N THR A 99 12.71 -8.48 12.39
CA THR A 99 13.91 -9.15 11.95
C THR A 99 13.51 -10.06 10.81
N TYR A 100 13.94 -9.67 9.62
CA TYR A 100 13.94 -10.50 8.43
C TYR A 100 14.32 -11.94 8.82
N ASN A 101 13.39 -12.86 8.60
CA ASN A 101 13.57 -14.27 8.91
C ASN A 101 13.38 -15.11 7.63
N GLU A 102 13.90 -16.34 7.64
CA GLU A 102 13.80 -17.22 6.45
C GLU A 102 12.36 -17.43 5.96
N PRO A 103 11.34 -17.60 6.82
CA PRO A 103 9.95 -17.66 6.37
C PRO A 103 9.51 -16.44 5.56
N LEU A 104 9.71 -15.22 6.08
CA LEU A 104 9.36 -13.99 5.39
C LEU A 104 10.18 -13.81 4.10
N ALA A 105 11.46 -14.16 4.13
CA ALA A 105 12.32 -14.18 2.95
C ALA A 105 11.75 -15.03 1.81
N ASN A 106 11.24 -16.21 2.16
CA ASN A 106 10.70 -17.15 1.19
C ASN A 106 9.37 -16.65 0.63
N GLU A 107 8.51 -16.05 1.44
CA GLU A 107 7.24 -15.47 0.96
C GLU A 107 7.46 -14.27 0.04
N LEU A 108 8.41 -13.39 0.38
CA LEU A 108 8.75 -12.24 -0.48
C LEU A 108 9.37 -12.70 -1.81
N LYS A 109 10.25 -13.70 -1.78
CA LYS A 109 10.77 -14.33 -3.01
C LYS A 109 9.64 -14.96 -3.82
N ALA A 110 8.77 -15.74 -3.18
CA ALA A 110 7.63 -16.36 -3.85
C ALA A 110 6.75 -15.33 -4.54
N PHE A 111 6.52 -14.16 -3.93
CA PHE A 111 5.79 -13.06 -4.55
C PHE A 111 6.49 -12.50 -5.78
N VAL A 112 7.78 -12.09 -5.69
CA VAL A 112 8.48 -11.51 -6.85
C VAL A 112 8.71 -12.51 -7.99
N HIS A 113 8.63 -13.81 -7.71
CA HIS A 113 8.67 -14.88 -8.70
C HIS A 113 7.27 -15.34 -9.17
N SER A 114 6.18 -14.83 -8.59
CA SER A 114 4.82 -15.26 -8.93
C SER A 114 4.34 -14.76 -10.29
N PHE A 115 4.99 -13.74 -10.85
CA PHE A 115 4.70 -13.21 -12.18
C PHE A 115 5.92 -12.52 -12.81
N ASP A 116 5.92 -12.37 -14.14
CA ASP A 116 7.00 -11.70 -14.89
C ASP A 116 6.88 -10.17 -14.81
N TRP A 117 7.18 -9.62 -13.63
CA TRP A 117 7.06 -8.19 -13.38
C TRP A 117 8.03 -7.35 -14.20
N LEU A 118 9.19 -7.91 -14.56
CA LEU A 118 10.19 -7.25 -15.41
C LEU A 118 9.59 -6.93 -16.80
N ASN A 119 8.81 -7.84 -17.38
CA ASN A 119 8.17 -7.61 -18.70
C ASN A 119 6.71 -7.12 -18.62
N SER A 120 6.27 -6.65 -17.45
CA SER A 120 4.90 -6.18 -17.21
C SER A 120 4.80 -4.67 -17.10
N ASP A 121 3.69 -4.11 -17.57
CA ASP A 121 3.34 -2.69 -17.36
C ASP A 121 3.04 -2.37 -15.88
N GLU A 122 3.06 -1.07 -15.53
CA GLU A 122 2.85 -0.61 -14.15
C GLU A 122 1.47 -1.00 -13.61
N LEU A 123 0.42 -0.88 -14.42
CA LEU A 123 -0.93 -1.29 -14.02
C LEU A 123 -1.01 -2.78 -13.70
N THR A 124 -0.34 -3.64 -14.48
CA THR A 124 -0.28 -5.08 -14.22
C THR A 124 0.44 -5.36 -12.93
N ARG A 125 1.59 -4.73 -12.70
CA ARG A 125 2.35 -4.84 -11.45
C ARG A 125 1.51 -4.41 -10.25
N ALA A 126 0.78 -3.29 -10.35
CA ALA A 126 -0.06 -2.79 -9.27
C ALA A 126 -1.25 -3.74 -8.96
N ASN A 127 -1.87 -4.33 -10.00
CA ASN A 127 -2.89 -5.36 -9.81
C ASN A 127 -2.34 -6.62 -9.11
N MET A 128 -1.12 -7.06 -9.45
CA MET A 128 -0.52 -8.24 -8.81
C MET A 128 -0.18 -7.99 -7.34
N VAL A 129 0.29 -6.79 -7.00
CA VAL A 129 0.48 -6.35 -5.61
C VAL A 129 -0.84 -6.36 -4.86
N HIS A 130 -1.85 -5.71 -5.44
CA HIS A 130 -3.21 -5.69 -4.90
C HIS A 130 -3.73 -7.09 -4.60
N ASP A 131 -3.66 -7.99 -5.59
CA ASP A 131 -4.20 -9.33 -5.46
C ASP A 131 -3.51 -10.10 -4.34
N ARG A 132 -2.19 -9.94 -4.16
CA ARG A 132 -1.45 -10.63 -3.10
C ARG A 132 -1.83 -10.15 -1.70
N ILE A 133 -2.07 -8.84 -1.54
CA ILE A 133 -2.11 -8.21 -0.22
C ILE A 133 -3.48 -7.72 0.22
N SER A 134 -4.36 -7.30 -0.69
CA SER A 134 -5.60 -6.60 -0.29
C SER A 134 -6.58 -7.49 0.46
N ASN A 135 -7.36 -6.89 1.37
CA ASN A 135 -8.41 -7.58 2.10
C ASN A 135 -9.42 -8.24 1.15
N GLY A 136 -9.79 -9.49 1.41
CA GLY A 136 -10.65 -10.29 0.53
C GLY A 136 -9.95 -10.90 -0.68
N TYR A 137 -8.66 -10.61 -0.87
CA TYR A 137 -7.82 -11.16 -1.94
C TYR A 137 -6.73 -12.07 -1.37
N HIS A 138 -6.35 -13.11 -2.12
CA HIS A 138 -5.40 -14.16 -1.67
C HIS A 138 -5.72 -14.80 -0.30
N GLY A 139 -6.98 -14.73 0.14
CA GLY A 139 -7.41 -15.26 1.44
C GLY A 139 -7.23 -14.29 2.61
N ASN A 140 -6.84 -13.04 2.35
CA ASN A 140 -6.58 -12.06 3.40
C ASN A 140 -7.88 -11.52 4.00
N THR A 141 -7.83 -11.18 5.29
CA THR A 141 -8.98 -10.72 6.07
C THR A 141 -8.59 -9.56 6.98
N TYR A 142 -9.53 -8.62 7.16
CA TYR A 142 -9.38 -7.53 8.11
C TYR A 142 -9.54 -8.04 9.55
N GLU A 143 -8.42 -8.30 10.22
CA GLU A 143 -8.35 -8.85 11.57
C GLU A 143 -7.02 -8.44 12.21
N HIS A 144 -7.03 -8.07 13.50
CA HIS A 144 -5.81 -7.70 14.20
C HIS A 144 -4.89 -8.92 14.39
N SER A 145 -3.62 -8.75 14.08
CA SER A 145 -2.54 -9.70 14.34
C SER A 145 -1.32 -8.95 14.88
N ALA A 146 -0.36 -9.65 15.48
CA ALA A 146 0.77 -9.04 16.20
C ALA A 146 2.13 -9.29 15.52
N GLU A 147 2.11 -9.86 14.31
CA GLU A 147 3.33 -10.24 13.59
C GLU A 147 3.72 -9.19 12.56
N ALA A 148 5.01 -9.14 12.25
CA ALA A 148 5.50 -8.33 11.15
C ALA A 148 5.15 -8.94 9.81
N PHE A 149 4.85 -8.11 8.81
CA PHE A 149 4.31 -8.60 7.53
C PHE A 149 3.13 -9.56 7.75
N THR A 150 2.29 -9.27 8.74
CA THR A 150 1.23 -10.20 9.16
C THR A 150 0.23 -10.49 8.04
N VAL A 151 -0.03 -9.56 7.13
CA VAL A 151 -0.95 -9.80 6.02
C VAL A 151 -0.34 -10.81 5.07
N LEU A 152 0.90 -10.63 4.66
CA LEU A 152 1.62 -11.56 3.78
C LEU A 152 1.79 -12.94 4.42
N MET A 153 2.14 -12.97 5.71
CA MET A 153 2.52 -14.19 6.44
C MET A 153 1.31 -14.99 6.94
N THR A 154 0.25 -14.31 7.40
CA THR A 154 -0.89 -14.95 8.06
C THR A 154 -2.23 -14.70 7.37
N GLY A 155 -2.27 -13.77 6.41
CA GLY A 155 -3.52 -13.32 5.77
C GLY A 155 -4.34 -12.38 6.65
N LYS A 156 -3.78 -11.82 7.73
CA LYS A 156 -4.52 -10.99 8.69
C LYS A 156 -3.82 -9.68 8.94
N GLY A 157 -4.55 -8.58 8.92
CA GLY A 157 -4.05 -7.28 9.36
C GLY A 157 -5.14 -6.22 9.46
N ILE A 158 -4.73 -5.02 9.87
CA ILE A 158 -5.53 -3.80 9.88
C ILE A 158 -5.02 -2.80 8.83
N CYS A 159 -5.63 -1.62 8.74
CA CYS A 159 -5.29 -0.62 7.71
C CYS A 159 -3.80 -0.24 7.65
N GLY A 160 -3.13 -0.20 8.81
CA GLY A 160 -1.69 -0.04 8.94
C GLY A 160 -0.93 -1.11 8.15
N ASP A 161 -1.14 -2.37 8.54
CA ASP A 161 -0.47 -3.55 7.97
C ASP A 161 -0.73 -3.67 6.46
N PHE A 162 -1.99 -3.58 6.02
CA PHE A 162 -2.34 -3.68 4.60
C PHE A 162 -1.64 -2.62 3.75
N SER A 163 -1.56 -1.37 4.24
CA SER A 163 -1.00 -0.27 3.46
C SER A 163 0.52 -0.31 3.43
N GLU A 164 1.17 -0.63 4.55
CA GLU A 164 2.62 -0.76 4.58
C GLU A 164 3.10 -1.93 3.72
N GLU A 165 2.46 -3.09 3.85
CA GLU A 165 2.84 -4.25 3.06
C GLU A 165 2.53 -4.05 1.57
N PHE A 166 1.44 -3.36 1.22
CA PHE A 166 1.17 -2.95 -0.16
C PHE A 166 2.31 -2.08 -0.71
N GLN A 167 2.78 -1.07 0.04
CA GLN A 167 3.87 -0.22 -0.43
C GLN A 167 5.15 -1.01 -0.65
N TYR A 168 5.49 -1.94 0.25
CA TYR A 168 6.72 -2.72 0.13
C TYR A 168 6.67 -3.68 -1.05
N LEU A 169 5.57 -4.41 -1.21
CA LEU A 169 5.38 -5.27 -2.38
C LEU A 169 5.41 -4.47 -3.68
N ALA A 170 4.81 -3.28 -3.72
CA ALA A 170 4.89 -2.37 -4.86
C ALA A 170 6.33 -1.96 -5.19
N LYS A 171 7.12 -1.58 -4.19
CA LYS A 171 8.54 -1.24 -4.34
C LYS A 171 9.37 -2.41 -4.84
N PHE A 172 9.09 -3.65 -4.40
CA PHE A 172 9.82 -4.84 -4.87
C PHE A 172 9.60 -5.18 -6.34
N VAL A 173 8.50 -4.69 -6.92
CA VAL A 173 8.23 -4.82 -8.36
C VAL A 173 8.47 -3.50 -9.10
N GLY A 174 9.19 -2.54 -8.50
CA GLY A 174 9.62 -1.31 -9.16
C GLY A 174 8.51 -0.29 -9.40
N LEU A 175 7.50 -0.22 -8.53
CA LEU A 175 6.48 0.84 -8.52
C LEU A 175 6.83 1.91 -7.49
N GLU A 176 6.53 3.17 -7.81
CA GLU A 176 6.50 4.25 -6.83
C GLU A 176 5.19 4.13 -6.01
N CYS A 177 5.34 3.95 -4.71
CA CYS A 177 4.22 3.80 -3.79
C CYS A 177 4.56 4.37 -2.40
N GLU A 178 3.60 5.05 -1.80
CA GLU A 178 3.72 5.66 -0.47
C GLU A 178 2.47 5.43 0.35
N VAL A 179 2.65 5.16 1.64
CA VAL A 179 1.58 5.20 2.62
C VAL A 179 1.18 6.65 2.93
N TYR A 180 -0.11 6.90 3.17
CA TYR A 180 -0.63 8.17 3.69
C TYR A 180 -1.88 7.97 4.55
N THR A 181 -2.28 9.03 5.25
CA THR A 181 -3.41 9.04 6.18
C THR A 181 -4.58 9.82 5.56
N PRO A 182 -5.52 9.17 4.83
CA PRO A 182 -6.67 9.85 4.27
C PRO A 182 -7.69 10.33 5.30
N SER A 183 -7.65 9.79 6.53
CA SER A 183 -8.52 10.19 7.65
C SER A 183 -7.97 9.73 9.02
N TYR A 184 -8.54 10.24 10.12
CA TYR A 184 -8.06 10.06 11.51
C TYR A 184 -7.64 8.63 11.92
N LEU A 185 -8.39 7.61 11.49
CA LEU A 185 -8.17 6.21 11.88
C LEU A 185 -7.97 5.31 10.67
N HIS A 186 -7.57 5.89 9.53
CA HIS A 186 -7.40 5.14 8.31
C HIS A 186 -6.08 5.44 7.63
N GLN A 187 -5.42 4.38 7.20
CA GLN A 187 -4.20 4.42 6.41
C GLN A 187 -4.49 3.77 5.06
N ALA A 188 -3.96 4.37 4.00
CA ALA A 188 -4.10 3.91 2.63
C ALA A 188 -2.79 4.14 1.86
N CYS A 189 -2.80 3.87 0.56
CA CYS A 189 -1.65 4.05 -0.31
C CYS A 189 -1.90 5.09 -1.41
N LEU A 190 -0.83 5.75 -1.83
CA LEU A 190 -0.70 6.44 -3.11
C LEU A 190 0.22 5.58 -3.97
N VAL A 191 -0.22 5.19 -5.16
CA VAL A 191 0.56 4.43 -6.13
C VAL A 191 0.61 5.19 -7.45
N LYS A 192 1.79 5.24 -8.08
CA LYS A 192 1.97 5.95 -9.35
C LYS A 192 1.91 4.98 -10.52
N ILE A 193 1.10 5.32 -11.51
CA ILE A 193 0.94 4.58 -12.77
C ILE A 193 0.99 5.59 -13.91
N ASN A 194 1.91 5.40 -14.84
CA ASN A 194 2.22 6.25 -15.99
C ASN A 194 2.39 7.73 -15.64
N GLY A 195 3.06 8.02 -14.54
CA GLY A 195 3.26 9.40 -14.05
C GLY A 195 2.07 10.00 -13.30
N GLN A 196 0.90 9.35 -13.30
CA GLN A 196 -0.28 9.77 -12.54
C GLN A 196 -0.32 9.05 -11.18
N TRP A 197 -0.60 9.80 -10.11
CA TRP A 197 -0.83 9.23 -8.78
C TRP A 197 -2.28 8.80 -8.59
N PHE A 198 -2.46 7.65 -7.95
CA PHE A 198 -3.76 7.11 -7.59
C PHE A 198 -3.79 6.86 -6.08
N ALA A 199 -4.82 7.38 -5.41
CA ALA A 199 -5.17 6.88 -4.09
C ALA A 199 -5.69 5.46 -4.24
N THR A 200 -5.30 4.53 -3.36
CA THR A 200 -5.82 3.17 -3.32
C THR A 200 -5.94 2.67 -1.88
N ASP A 201 -7.06 2.04 -1.55
CA ASP A 201 -7.34 1.48 -0.22
C ASP A 201 -7.22 -0.06 -0.19
N PRO A 202 -6.08 -0.62 0.24
CA PRO A 202 -5.88 -2.07 0.28
C PRO A 202 -6.76 -2.81 1.30
N THR A 203 -7.44 -2.11 2.20
CA THR A 203 -8.40 -2.71 3.14
C THR A 203 -9.78 -2.96 2.54
N SER A 204 -10.05 -2.36 1.38
CA SER A 204 -11.29 -2.56 0.65
C SER A 204 -11.29 -3.92 -0.06
N THR A 205 -12.41 -4.64 0.04
CA THR A 205 -12.65 -5.92 -0.67
C THR A 205 -13.01 -5.76 -2.14
N LEU A 206 -13.03 -4.53 -2.63
CA LEU A 206 -13.28 -4.24 -4.04
C LEU A 206 -12.04 -4.54 -4.91
N PRO A 207 -12.23 -4.80 -6.21
CA PRO A 207 -11.11 -4.96 -7.15
C PRO A 207 -10.21 -3.73 -7.16
N PHE A 208 -8.93 -3.91 -7.48
CA PHE A 208 -7.94 -2.83 -7.56
C PHE A 208 -8.51 -1.65 -8.34
N LEU A 209 -9.03 -1.95 -9.52
CA LEU A 209 -9.75 -1.04 -10.36
C LEU A 209 -11.22 -0.98 -9.94
N SER A 210 -11.50 -0.09 -8.98
CA SER A 210 -12.83 0.25 -8.50
C SER A 210 -12.88 1.74 -8.10
N ASN A 211 -13.88 2.50 -8.54
CA ASN A 211 -13.99 3.95 -8.27
C ASN A 211 -13.98 4.31 -6.78
N ALA A 212 -14.47 3.40 -5.94
CA ALA A 212 -14.51 3.60 -4.48
C ALA A 212 -13.19 3.21 -3.79
N LYS A 213 -12.33 2.43 -4.44
CA LYS A 213 -11.06 1.94 -3.89
C LYS A 213 -9.87 2.71 -4.45
N THR A 214 -9.81 2.86 -5.77
CA THR A 214 -8.69 3.45 -6.50
C THR A 214 -9.19 4.56 -7.42
N TYR A 215 -8.58 5.73 -7.34
CA TYR A 215 -8.98 6.90 -8.13
C TYR A 215 -7.80 7.87 -8.32
N PRO A 216 -7.74 8.61 -9.44
CA PRO A 216 -6.66 9.53 -9.72
C PRO A 216 -6.71 10.72 -8.75
N VAL A 217 -5.53 11.18 -8.31
CA VAL A 217 -5.39 12.30 -7.39
C VAL A 217 -4.21 13.20 -7.76
N ASP A 218 -4.29 14.47 -7.38
CA ASP A 218 -3.11 15.32 -7.33
C ASP A 218 -2.30 14.99 -6.07
N TYR A 219 -1.03 14.63 -6.22
CA TYR A 219 -0.20 14.12 -5.12
C TYR A 219 -0.01 15.15 -4.01
N GLU A 220 0.37 16.37 -4.37
CA GLU A 220 0.67 17.45 -3.41
C GLU A 220 -0.57 17.86 -2.59
N THR A 221 -1.74 17.76 -3.23
CA THR A 221 -3.02 18.01 -2.58
C THR A 221 -3.43 16.84 -1.69
N GLU A 222 -3.35 15.59 -2.17
CA GLU A 222 -3.89 14.43 -1.46
C GLU A 222 -3.00 13.94 -0.30
N LYS A 223 -1.68 13.90 -0.48
CA LYS A 223 -0.73 13.29 0.47
C LYS A 223 -0.89 13.84 1.90
N ASN A 224 -1.14 15.13 2.03
CA ASN A 224 -1.32 15.83 3.30
C ASN A 224 -2.73 16.45 3.43
N ARG A 225 -3.71 15.97 2.66
CA ARG A 225 -5.07 16.54 2.64
C ARG A 225 -5.70 16.51 4.03
N TYR A 226 -5.63 15.36 4.70
CA TYR A 226 -6.25 15.18 6.01
C TYR A 226 -5.64 16.09 7.08
N ASP A 227 -4.31 16.22 7.12
CA ASP A 227 -3.63 17.11 8.07
C ASP A 227 -4.05 18.56 7.84
N LYS A 228 -4.11 19.01 6.58
CA LYS A 228 -4.59 20.35 6.21
C LYS A 228 -6.06 20.56 6.62
N GLU A 229 -6.92 19.56 6.45
CA GLU A 229 -8.32 19.61 6.88
C GLU A 229 -8.45 19.67 8.40
N LEU A 230 -7.61 18.93 9.13
CA LEU A 230 -7.56 18.92 10.58
C LEU A 230 -7.06 20.26 11.13
N ASP A 231 -5.99 20.82 10.55
CA ASP A 231 -5.47 22.14 10.88
C ASP A 231 -6.54 23.21 10.67
N ALA A 232 -7.22 23.22 9.51
CA ALA A 232 -8.30 24.17 9.24
C ALA A 232 -9.46 24.05 10.25
N LYS A 233 -9.79 22.83 10.69
CA LYS A 233 -10.81 22.59 11.70
C LYS A 233 -10.39 23.11 13.07
N TRP A 234 -9.14 22.90 13.46
CA TRP A 234 -8.59 23.43 14.71
C TRP A 234 -8.49 24.95 14.69
N ASP A 235 -8.03 25.54 13.59
CA ASP A 235 -8.00 26.99 13.39
C ASP A 235 -9.39 27.61 13.54
N ALA A 236 -10.42 26.99 12.95
CA ALA A 236 -11.80 27.44 13.12
C ALA A 236 -12.25 27.33 14.59
N TYR A 237 -11.96 26.21 15.25
CA TYR A 237 -12.30 25.99 16.65
C TYR A 237 -11.61 27.00 17.58
N PHE A 238 -10.31 27.28 17.38
CA PHE A 238 -9.55 28.23 18.20
C PHE A 238 -9.96 29.67 17.95
N LYS A 239 -10.38 30.01 16.72
CA LYS A 239 -10.98 31.33 16.43
C LYS A 239 -12.28 31.55 17.22
N GLU A 240 -13.08 30.51 17.39
CA GLU A 240 -14.31 30.55 18.19
C GLU A 240 -14.06 30.44 19.70
N ASN A 241 -12.94 29.82 20.10
CA ASN A 241 -12.59 29.52 21.49
C ASN A 241 -11.15 29.97 21.82
N PRO A 242 -10.83 31.28 21.71
CA PRO A 242 -9.47 31.77 21.88
C PRO A 242 -8.98 31.57 23.31
N GLY A 243 -7.75 31.10 23.46
CA GLY A 243 -7.12 30.82 24.75
C GLY A 243 -7.71 29.61 25.47
N SER A 244 -8.52 28.80 24.78
CA SER A 244 -9.04 27.55 25.33
C SER A 244 -7.91 26.60 25.72
N MET A 245 -8.21 25.72 26.68
CA MET A 245 -7.29 24.66 27.09
C MET A 245 -6.74 23.88 25.90
N THR A 246 -7.66 23.45 25.04
CA THR A 246 -7.36 22.69 23.83
C THR A 246 -6.40 23.43 22.90
N GLU A 247 -6.53 24.76 22.76
CA GLU A 247 -5.61 25.56 21.95
C GLU A 247 -4.20 25.56 22.53
N LYS A 248 -4.07 25.76 23.85
CA LYS A 248 -2.76 25.76 24.50
C LYS A 248 -2.06 24.42 24.38
N ILE A 249 -2.77 23.32 24.63
CA ILE A 249 -2.23 21.96 24.51
C ILE A 249 -1.84 21.68 23.05
N PHE A 250 -2.72 21.95 22.09
CA PHE A 250 -2.46 21.70 20.68
C PHE A 250 -1.23 22.46 20.15
N ARG A 251 -1.07 23.74 20.54
CA ARG A 251 0.11 24.53 20.16
C ARG A 251 1.39 24.01 20.80
N ALA A 252 1.35 23.63 22.07
CA ALA A 252 2.50 23.02 22.75
C ALA A 252 2.90 21.68 22.10
N ASP A 253 1.93 20.86 21.70
CA ASP A 253 2.16 19.60 20.98
C ASP A 253 2.82 19.86 19.60
N GLN A 254 2.36 20.86 18.85
CA GLN A 254 2.97 21.26 17.58
C GLN A 254 4.41 21.77 17.77
N GLN A 255 4.66 22.59 18.80
CA GLN A 255 6.00 23.10 19.10
C GLN A 255 6.96 21.97 19.51
N LEU A 256 6.47 20.96 20.22
CA LEU A 256 7.26 19.78 20.57
C LEU A 256 7.57 18.95 19.32
N ALA A 257 6.57 18.73 18.46
CA ALA A 257 6.72 17.96 17.22
C ALA A 257 7.64 18.63 16.20
N SER A 258 7.63 19.97 16.13
CA SER A 258 8.53 20.75 15.26
C SER A 258 9.95 20.89 15.82
N GLY A 259 10.16 20.53 17.09
CA GLY A 259 11.43 20.73 17.79
C GLY A 259 11.67 22.17 18.26
N GLU A 260 10.65 23.04 18.22
CA GLU A 260 10.70 24.41 18.75
C GLU A 260 10.86 24.41 20.28
N ILE A 261 10.28 23.41 20.96
CA ILE A 261 10.49 23.15 22.38
C ILE A 261 11.02 21.74 22.61
N THR A 262 11.81 21.58 23.66
CA THR A 262 12.27 20.27 24.15
C THR A 262 11.18 19.57 24.93
N ARG A 263 11.32 18.24 25.11
CA ARG A 263 10.41 17.47 25.96
C ARG A 263 10.38 17.99 27.40
N GLU A 264 11.52 18.41 27.92
CA GLU A 264 11.65 18.97 29.28
C GLU A 264 10.89 20.30 29.44
N GLN A 265 10.91 21.15 28.40
CA GLN A 265 10.12 22.38 28.38
C GLN A 265 8.61 22.09 28.31
N TYR A 266 8.20 21.13 27.48
CA TYR A 266 6.81 20.69 27.38
C TYR A 266 6.28 20.16 28.72
N ASP A 267 7.05 19.30 29.39
CA ASP A 267 6.68 18.75 30.70
C ASP A 267 6.60 19.85 31.78
N ALA A 268 7.48 20.86 31.73
CA ALA A 268 7.43 22.03 32.63
C ALA A 268 6.18 22.91 32.42
N MET A 269 5.63 22.98 31.19
CA MET A 269 4.37 23.69 30.91
C MET A 269 3.17 22.99 31.55
N TRP A 270 3.19 21.65 31.63
CA TRP A 270 2.21 20.88 32.40
C TRP A 270 2.38 21.10 33.91
N ASP A 271 3.61 21.01 34.43
CA ASP A 271 3.88 21.13 35.87
C ASP A 271 3.57 22.53 36.44
N SER A 272 3.77 23.57 35.63
CA SER A 272 3.45 24.96 36.00
C SER A 272 1.96 25.30 35.88
N GLY A 273 1.19 24.43 35.24
CA GLY A 273 -0.23 24.62 34.95
C GLY A 273 -0.54 25.64 33.87
N GLU A 274 0.43 25.98 33.03
CA GLU A 274 0.21 26.76 31.81
C GLU A 274 -0.78 26.06 30.86
N LEU A 275 -0.75 24.72 30.88
CA LEU A 275 -1.65 23.80 30.18
C LEU A 275 -2.84 23.34 31.06
N TYR A 276 -3.23 24.11 32.10
CA TYR A 276 -4.50 23.96 32.86
C TYR A 276 -5.41 25.21 32.80
#